data_AF-A0A1N6GUJ3-F1
#
_entry.id   AF-A0A1N6GUJ3-F1
#
_cell.length_a   1.000
_cell.length_b   1.000
_cell.length_c   1.000
_cell.angle_alpha   90.00
_cell.angle_beta   90.00
_cell.angle_gamma   90.00
#
_symmetry.space_group_name_H-M   'P 1'
#
loop_
_entity.id
_entity.type
_entity.pdbx_description
1 polymer ?
#
loop_
_entity_poly.entity_id
_entity_poly.type
_entity_poly.pdbx_seq_one_letter_code
_entity_poly.pdbx_strand_id
1 'polypeptide(L)'
;MPDADVPSPALALIELIATAIRNELGAEIDAYPGQRQPERADPLNRAFRAVVRAIVRHITGLDVSPDLVSLTLLQVTQRRLTSEGWDERQVRFLIDQEPGHPDDWLTFLLLSSRPQIEPLLDPDASNQV
;
A
#
# COMPACT_ATOMS: atom_id res chain seq x y z
N MET A 1 -2.42 3.81 -23.56
CA MET A 1 -1.64 2.67 -23.06
C MET A 1 -2.59 1.50 -22.94
N PRO A 2 -2.20 0.24 -23.21
CA PRO A 2 -3.13 -0.87 -22.99
C PRO A 2 -3.47 -0.86 -21.50
N ASP A 3 -4.76 -0.81 -21.19
CA ASP A 3 -5.31 -1.03 -19.86
C ASP A 3 -4.94 -2.45 -19.43
N ALA A 4 -3.74 -2.63 -18.90
CA ALA A 4 -3.34 -3.86 -18.25
C ALA A 4 -4.10 -3.91 -16.93
N ASP A 5 -5.38 -4.26 -17.01
CA ASP A 5 -6.23 -4.41 -15.84
C ASP A 5 -5.74 -5.63 -15.05
N VAL A 6 -5.38 -5.39 -13.79
CA VAL A 6 -4.82 -6.44 -12.95
C VAL A 6 -5.97 -7.35 -12.52
N PRO A 7 -5.89 -8.67 -12.76
CA PRO A 7 -7.01 -9.55 -12.48
C PRO A 7 -7.42 -9.50 -11.00
N SER A 8 -8.73 -9.48 -10.73
CA SER A 8 -9.26 -9.50 -9.35
C SER A 8 -8.66 -10.59 -8.44
N PRO A 9 -8.34 -11.82 -8.92
CA PRO A 9 -7.63 -12.82 -8.11
C PRO A 9 -6.25 -12.37 -7.63
N ALA A 10 -5.50 -11.60 -8.44
CA ALA A 10 -4.21 -11.04 -8.04
C ALA A 10 -4.37 -10.02 -6.92
N LEU A 11 -5.35 -9.12 -7.06
CA LEU A 11 -5.68 -8.12 -6.04
C LEU A 11 -6.06 -8.80 -4.72
N ALA A 12 -6.95 -9.80 -4.75
CA ALA A 12 -7.38 -10.53 -3.57
C ALA A 12 -6.23 -11.28 -2.88
N LEU A 13 -5.30 -11.86 -3.65
CA LEU A 13 -4.12 -12.53 -3.09
C LEU A 13 -3.18 -11.54 -2.40
N ILE A 14 -3.00 -10.34 -2.97
CA ILE A 14 -2.18 -9.28 -2.36
C ILE A 14 -2.80 -8.81 -1.04
N GLU A 15 -4.12 -8.58 -0.99
CA GLU A 15 -4.84 -8.24 0.26
C GLU A 15 -4.66 -9.31 1.34
N LEU A 16 -4.79 -10.58 0.94
CA LEU A 16 -4.63 -11.72 1.83
C LEU A 16 -3.22 -11.76 2.44
N ILE A 17 -2.19 -11.54 1.61
CA ILE A 17 -0.79 -11.54 2.07
C ILE A 17 -0.53 -10.33 2.97
N ALA A 18 -1.01 -9.14 2.62
CA ALA A 18 -0.88 -7.95 3.47
C ALA A 18 -1.48 -8.20 4.86
N THR A 19 -2.68 -8.78 4.90
CA THR A 19 -3.38 -9.15 6.13
C THR A 19 -2.60 -10.21 6.93
N ALA A 20 -2.08 -11.24 6.26
CA ALA A 20 -1.28 -12.28 6.92
C ALA A 20 0.01 -11.72 7.53
N ILE A 21 0.74 -10.86 6.80
CA ILE A 21 1.93 -10.18 7.29
C ILE A 21 1.58 -9.34 8.52
N ARG A 22 0.47 -8.60 8.48
CA ARG A 22 0.02 -7.81 9.64
C ARG A 22 -0.35 -8.67 10.84
N ASN A 23 -1.04 -9.78 10.63
CA ASN A 23 -1.40 -10.69 11.71
C ASN A 23 -0.18 -11.37 12.36
N GLU A 24 0.84 -11.68 11.56
CA GLU A 24 2.07 -12.31 12.04
C GLU A 24 2.96 -11.33 12.81
N LEU A 25 3.20 -10.14 12.26
CA LEU A 25 4.14 -9.17 12.82
C LEU A 25 3.50 -8.18 13.80
N GLY A 26 2.17 -8.07 13.80
CA GLY A 26 1.41 -7.24 14.73
C GLY A 26 1.82 -5.77 14.70
N ALA A 27 2.02 -5.19 15.89
CA ALA A 27 2.38 -3.78 16.06
C ALA A 27 3.83 -3.47 15.67
N GLU A 28 4.69 -4.47 15.46
CA GLU A 28 6.08 -4.24 15.03
C GLU A 28 6.14 -3.59 13.64
N ILE A 29 5.13 -3.80 12.80
CA ILE A 29 5.00 -3.12 11.51
C ILE A 29 4.87 -1.61 11.68
N ASP A 30 4.24 -1.15 12.77
CA ASP A 30 4.03 0.29 13.00
C ASP A 30 5.34 1.02 13.31
N ALA A 31 6.41 0.28 13.65
CA ALA A 31 7.77 0.83 13.81
C ALA A 31 8.43 1.17 12.46
N TYR A 32 7.83 0.79 11.33
CA TYR A 32 8.33 0.99 9.98
C TYR A 32 7.43 1.93 9.18
N PRO A 33 7.37 3.23 9.54
CA PRO A 33 6.53 4.18 8.83
C PRO A 33 6.99 4.31 7.37
N GLY A 34 6.02 4.45 6.46
CA GLY A 34 6.31 4.82 5.08
C GLY A 34 7.07 6.15 5.07
N GLN A 35 8.30 6.15 4.55
CA GLN A 35 9.12 7.36 4.50
C GLN A 35 8.97 8.07 3.15
N ARG A 36 9.06 9.41 3.21
CA ARG A 36 9.00 10.31 2.04
C ARG A 36 10.16 10.15 1.03
N GLN A 37 11.18 9.34 1.36
CA GLN A 37 12.37 9.14 0.55
C GLN A 37 12.57 7.64 0.27
N PRO A 38 12.75 7.22 -0.99
CA PRO A 38 12.86 5.81 -1.40
C PRO A 38 14.09 5.11 -0.84
N GLU A 39 15.20 5.83 -0.61
CA GLU A 39 16.40 5.22 -0.01
C GLU A 39 16.21 4.90 1.47
N ARG A 40 15.17 5.49 2.08
CA ARG A 40 14.76 5.26 3.47
C ARG A 40 13.48 4.43 3.57
N ALA A 41 12.98 3.93 2.43
CA ALA A 41 11.89 2.98 2.42
C ALA A 41 12.29 1.74 3.20
N ASP A 42 11.46 1.37 4.16
CA ASP A 42 11.74 0.26 5.04
C ASP A 42 11.97 -1.03 4.22
N PRO A 43 12.93 -1.91 4.61
CA PRO A 43 13.10 -3.23 4.00
C PRO A 43 11.79 -4.01 3.84
N LEU A 44 10.84 -3.89 4.77
CA LEU A 44 9.54 -4.56 4.70
C LEU A 44 8.70 -4.07 3.51
N ASN A 45 8.61 -2.75 3.32
CA ASN A 45 7.82 -2.17 2.21
C ASN A 45 8.40 -2.58 0.85
N ARG A 46 9.74 -2.58 0.74
CA ARG A 46 10.44 -3.03 -0.47
C ARG A 46 10.27 -4.53 -0.71
N ALA A 47 10.29 -5.34 0.35
CA ALA A 47 10.06 -6.77 0.25
C ALA A 47 8.62 -7.07 -0.20
N PHE A 48 7.63 -6.40 0.39
CA PHE A 48 6.23 -6.55 0.00
C PHE A 48 6.00 -6.11 -1.45
N ARG A 49 6.60 -5.00 -1.89
CA ARG A 49 6.57 -4.58 -3.30
C ARG A 49 7.15 -5.64 -4.24
N ALA A 50 8.25 -6.29 -3.86
CA ALA A 50 8.82 -7.39 -4.64
C ALA A 50 7.86 -8.60 -4.73
N VAL A 51 7.13 -8.90 -3.65
CA VAL A 51 6.08 -9.92 -3.63
C VAL A 51 4.94 -9.55 -4.58
N VAL A 52 4.43 -8.32 -4.53
CA VAL A 52 3.40 -7.83 -5.46
C VAL A 52 3.84 -7.98 -6.91
N ARG A 53 5.07 -7.54 -7.24
CA ARG A 53 5.63 -7.69 -8.58
C ARG A 53 5.67 -9.15 -9.02
N ALA A 54 6.06 -10.07 -8.13
CA ALA A 54 6.11 -11.50 -8.43
C ALA A 54 4.72 -12.09 -8.68
N ILE A 55 3.71 -11.69 -7.90
CA ILE A 55 2.31 -12.12 -8.06
C ILE A 55 1.75 -11.64 -9.40
N VAL A 56 1.90 -10.34 -9.70
CA VAL A 56 1.42 -9.76 -10.96
C VAL A 56 2.08 -10.46 -12.14
N ARG A 57 3.40 -10.70 -12.09
CA ARG A 57 4.12 -11.42 -13.15
C ARG A 57 3.60 -12.84 -13.33
N HIS A 58 3.37 -13.55 -12.23
CA HIS A 58 2.92 -14.93 -12.27
C HIS A 58 1.52 -15.07 -12.87
N ILE A 59 0.61 -14.16 -12.51
CA ILE A 59 -0.80 -14.23 -12.93
C ILE A 59 -0.99 -13.70 -14.34
N THR A 60 -0.33 -12.60 -14.69
CA THR A 60 -0.49 -11.99 -16.03
C THR A 60 0.41 -12.62 -17.09
N GLY A 61 1.51 -13.26 -16.69
CA GLY A 61 2.54 -13.75 -17.61
C GLY A 61 3.31 -12.66 -18.34
N LEU A 62 3.08 -11.38 -18.00
CA LEU A 62 3.70 -10.22 -18.64
C LEU A 62 4.97 -9.79 -17.90
N ASP A 63 5.85 -9.09 -18.61
CA ASP A 63 6.90 -8.33 -17.93
C ASP A 63 6.24 -7.18 -17.15
N VAL A 64 6.62 -7.05 -15.88
CA VAL A 64 5.95 -6.15 -14.96
C VAL A 64 6.74 -4.86 -14.87
N SER A 65 6.21 -3.82 -15.51
CA SER A 65 6.73 -2.45 -15.37
C SER A 65 6.50 -1.93 -13.95
N PRO A 66 7.33 -0.99 -13.47
CA PRO A 66 7.09 -0.29 -12.20
C PRO A 66 5.68 0.31 -12.12
N ASP A 67 5.22 0.95 -13.19
CA ASP A 67 3.90 1.58 -13.24
C ASP A 67 2.74 0.60 -13.00
N LEU A 68 2.86 -0.65 -13.49
CA LEU A 68 1.86 -1.68 -13.26
C LEU A 68 1.83 -2.12 -11.79
N VAL A 69 3.00 -2.16 -11.12
CA VAL A 69 3.06 -2.43 -9.68
C VAL A 69 2.42 -1.29 -8.90
N SER A 70 2.72 -0.04 -9.23
CA SER A 70 2.12 1.14 -8.61
C SER A 70 0.60 1.15 -8.77
N LEU A 71 0.10 0.88 -9.98
CA LEU A 71 -1.33 0.79 -10.24
C LEU A 71 -1.98 -0.35 -9.44
N THR A 72 -1.32 -1.51 -9.37
CA THR A 72 -1.80 -2.64 -8.56
C THR A 72 -1.91 -2.24 -7.08
N LEU A 73 -0.84 -1.67 -6.52
CA LEU A 73 -0.81 -1.23 -5.12
C LEU A 73 -1.90 -0.19 -4.86
N LEU A 74 -2.12 0.74 -5.78
CA LEU A 74 -3.17 1.76 -5.70
C LEU A 74 -4.55 1.12 -5.63
N GLN A 75 -4.86 0.21 -6.55
CA GLN A 75 -6.15 -0.49 -6.61
C GLN A 75 -6.41 -1.30 -5.32
N VAL A 76 -5.40 -2.03 -4.83
CA VAL A 76 -5.52 -2.82 -3.60
C VAL A 76 -5.69 -1.90 -2.39
N THR A 77 -4.95 -0.79 -2.32
CA THR A 77 -5.06 0.19 -1.22
C THR A 77 -6.44 0.80 -1.17
N GLN A 78 -6.97 1.26 -2.31
CA GLN A 78 -8.32 1.82 -2.41
C GLN A 78 -9.38 0.83 -1.95
N ARG A 79 -9.30 -0.41 -2.44
CA ARG A 79 -10.24 -1.47 -2.11
C ARG A 79 -10.20 -1.80 -0.61
N ARG A 80 -9.02 -1.94 -0.03
CA ARG A 80 -8.84 -2.16 1.40
C ARG A 80 -9.44 -1.03 2.23
N LEU A 81 -9.04 0.22 1.99
CA LEU A 81 -9.55 1.36 2.77
C LEU A 81 -11.07 1.50 2.61
N THR A 82 -11.60 1.31 1.41
CA THR A 82 -13.07 1.32 1.22
C THR A 82 -13.75 0.20 2.02
N SER A 83 -13.16 -1.00 2.05
CA SER A 83 -13.70 -2.13 2.81
C SER A 83 -13.65 -1.94 4.33
N GLU A 84 -12.70 -1.13 4.82
CA GLU A 84 -12.59 -0.73 6.23
C GLU A 84 -13.54 0.43 6.60
N GLY A 85 -14.34 0.91 5.64
CA GLY A 85 -15.39 1.92 5.86
C GLY A 85 -14.89 3.37 5.79
N TRP A 86 -13.74 3.61 5.16
CA TRP A 86 -13.26 4.97 4.88
C TRP A 86 -14.05 5.56 3.70
N ASP A 87 -14.37 6.85 3.77
CA ASP A 87 -15.06 7.52 2.68
C ASP A 87 -14.13 7.87 1.51
N GLU A 88 -14.70 8.11 0.33
CA GLU A 88 -13.93 8.38 -0.90
C GLU A 88 -12.98 9.59 -0.75
N ARG A 89 -13.37 10.61 0.02
CA ARG A 89 -12.51 11.80 0.22
C ARG A 89 -11.34 11.46 1.12
N GLN A 90 -11.55 10.69 2.18
CA GLN A 90 -10.50 10.21 3.07
C GLN A 90 -9.51 9.30 2.32
N VAL A 91 -10.02 8.35 1.53
CA VAL A 91 -9.20 7.45 0.71
C VAL A 91 -8.33 8.26 -0.26
N ARG A 92 -8.94 9.20 -1.00
CA ARG A 92 -8.20 10.05 -1.93
C ARG A 92 -7.18 10.93 -1.21
N PHE A 93 -7.55 11.55 -0.10
CA PHE A 93 -6.64 12.37 0.69
C PHE A 93 -5.41 11.58 1.17
N LEU A 94 -5.62 10.36 1.68
CA LEU A 94 -4.53 9.49 2.10
C LEU A 94 -3.65 9.10 0.92
N ILE A 95 -4.22 8.75 -0.24
CA ILE A 95 -3.44 8.41 -1.44
C ILE A 95 -2.65 9.63 -1.94
N ASP A 96 -3.25 10.82 -1.96
CA ASP A 96 -2.63 12.04 -2.48
C ASP A 96 -1.50 12.59 -1.59
N GLN A 97 -1.33 12.06 -0.36
CA GLN A 97 -0.21 12.38 0.54
C GLN A 97 1.13 11.78 0.07
N GLU A 98 1.11 11.00 -1.01
CA GLU A 98 2.24 10.28 -1.60
C GLU A 98 3.46 11.18 -1.89
N PRO A 99 4.57 11.03 -1.15
CA PRO A 99 5.78 11.82 -1.35
C PRO A 99 6.76 11.07 -2.26
N GLY A 100 6.97 11.57 -3.48
CA GLY A 100 8.13 11.29 -4.33
C GLY A 100 8.28 9.88 -4.91
N HIS A 101 7.88 8.82 -4.18
CA HIS A 101 7.90 7.43 -4.62
C HIS A 101 6.60 6.70 -4.26
N PRO A 102 5.80 6.30 -5.25
CA PRO A 102 4.43 5.92 -5.00
C PRO A 102 4.25 4.64 -4.18
N ASP A 103 5.13 3.67 -4.44
CA ASP A 103 4.89 2.31 -3.99
C ASP A 103 5.09 2.12 -2.48
N ASP A 104 5.97 2.90 -1.85
CA ASP A 104 6.28 2.74 -0.43
C ASP A 104 5.18 3.32 0.47
N TRP A 105 4.55 4.41 0.02
CA TRP A 105 3.41 5.00 0.70
C TRP A 105 2.17 4.10 0.61
N LEU A 106 1.87 3.59 -0.58
CA LEU A 106 0.75 2.65 -0.78
C LEU A 106 0.98 1.34 -0.01
N THR A 107 2.22 0.85 0.05
CA THR A 107 2.56 -0.33 0.85
C THR A 107 2.40 -0.06 2.34
N PHE A 108 2.84 1.10 2.82
CA PHE A 108 2.59 1.52 4.20
C PHE A 108 1.10 1.55 4.51
N LEU A 109 0.29 2.18 3.66
CA LEU A 109 -1.15 2.22 3.84
C LEU A 109 -1.71 0.79 3.91
N LEU A 110 -1.32 -0.11 3.01
CA LEU A 110 -1.76 -1.50 2.99
C LEU A 110 -1.44 -2.32 4.24
N LEU A 111 -0.26 -2.10 4.82
CA LEU A 111 0.24 -2.88 5.96
C LEU A 111 -0.11 -2.25 7.32
N SER A 112 -0.51 -0.99 7.34
CA SER A 112 -0.79 -0.24 8.57
C SER A 112 -2.19 -0.46 9.08
N SER A 113 -2.33 -0.53 10.40
CA SER A 113 -3.64 -0.62 11.03
C SER A 113 -4.42 0.70 10.94
N ARG A 114 -5.74 0.64 11.07
CA ARG A 114 -6.59 1.84 11.12
C ARG A 114 -6.14 2.86 12.19
N PRO A 115 -5.84 2.47 13.45
CA PRO A 115 -5.33 3.41 14.45
C PRO A 115 -4.02 4.13 14.06
N GLN A 116 -3.21 3.52 13.19
CA GLN A 116 -1.99 4.12 12.67
C GLN A 116 -2.26 5.10 11.52
N ILE A 117 -3.30 4.83 10.71
CA ILE A 117 -3.66 5.66 9.55
C ILE A 117 -4.55 6.84 9.96
N GLU A 118 -5.44 6.65 10.93
CA GLU A 118 -6.47 7.63 11.31
C GLU A 118 -5.89 9.00 11.73
N PRO A 119 -4.76 9.08 12.48
CA PRO A 119 -4.11 10.35 12.79
C PRO A 119 -3.61 11.11 11.55
N LEU A 120 -3.35 10.43 10.42
CA LEU A 120 -2.88 11.08 9.19
C LEU A 120 -3.97 11.92 8.51
N LEU A 121 -5.24 11.68 8.83
CA LEU A 121 -6.35 12.50 8.35
C LEU A 121 -6.42 13.87 9.02
N ASP A 122 -5.75 14.04 10.17
CA ASP A 122 -5.76 15.27 10.94
C ASP A 122 -4.41 16.00 10.81
N PRO A 123 -4.33 17.09 10.01
CA PRO A 123 -3.07 17.82 9.81
C PRO A 123 -2.55 18.48 11.09
N ASP A 124 -3.38 18.66 12.12
CA ASP A 124 -2.99 19.28 13.39
C ASP A 124 -2.37 18.28 14.39
N ALA A 125 -2.48 16.97 14.15
CA ALA A 125 -1.90 15.93 15.02
C ALA A 125 -0.37 15.79 14.87
N SER A 126 0.21 16.27 13.76
CA SER A 126 1.65 16.17 13.48
C SER A 126 2.52 17.18 14.24
N ASN A 127 1.93 18.07 15.05
CA ASN A 127 2.61 19.16 15.76
C ASN A 127 2.70 18.96 17.29
N GLN A 128 2.45 17.74 17.79
CA GLN A 128 2.50 17.41 19.22
C GLN A 128 3.58 16.37 19.59
N VAL A 129 4.76 16.44 18.97
CA VAL A 129 5.97 15.76 19.47
C VAL A 129 7.10 16.76 19.65
#